data_AF-A0A812PQW9-F1
#
_entry.id   AF-A0A812PQW9-F1
#
_cell.length_a   1.000
_cell.length_b   1.000
_cell.length_c   1.000
_cell.angle_alpha   90.00
_cell.angle_beta   90.00
_cell.angle_gamma   90.00
#
_symmetry.space_group_name_H-M   'P 1'
#
loop_
_entity.id
_entity.type
_entity.pdbx_description
1 polymer ?
#
loop_
_entity_poly.entity_id
_entity_poly.type
_entity_poly.pdbx_seq_one_letter_code
_entity_poly.pdbx_strand_id
1 'polypeptide(L)'
;MLFLQASRCAPFAYTSVHARILQALASAVRADEPALLVGDTGTGKTSVVQHIGRLLGQEVLVYNFNEQSESTELIGGFRPVDNVMQLMSELVELFCATLEKSFSRRKNAKLLEKVRGDFLGRRWALALVL
;
A
#
# COMPACT_ATOMS: atom_id res chain seq x y z
N MET A 1 1.97 12.47 -1.72
CA MET A 1 1.17 13.69 -1.49
C MET A 1 -0.31 13.30 -1.58
N LEU A 2 -0.77 12.46 -0.64
CA LEU A 2 -2.19 12.07 -0.54
C LEU A 2 -2.92 13.23 0.14
N PHE A 3 -3.87 13.82 -0.57
CA PHE A 3 -4.73 14.88 -0.04
C PHE A 3 -5.61 14.32 1.09
N LEU A 4 -5.07 14.31 2.31
CA LEU A 4 -5.85 14.38 3.54
C LEU A 4 -6.48 15.78 3.60
N GLN A 5 -7.52 16.01 2.80
CA GLN A 5 -8.43 17.11 3.08
C GLN A 5 -9.27 16.69 4.29
N ALA A 6 -8.85 17.13 5.48
CA ALA A 6 -9.77 17.36 6.59
C ALA A 6 -10.87 18.30 6.08
N SER A 7 -11.94 17.70 5.57
CA SER A 7 -13.01 18.42 4.91
C SER A 7 -13.78 19.18 5.98
N ARG A 8 -13.71 20.52 5.92
CA ARG A 8 -14.60 21.40 6.67
C ARG A 8 -16.04 20.91 6.48
N CYS A 9 -16.79 20.89 7.57
CA CYS A 9 -18.14 20.34 7.66
C CYS A 9 -19.10 21.13 6.75
N ALA A 10 -19.29 20.67 5.51
CA ALA A 10 -20.39 21.13 4.67
C ALA A 10 -21.67 20.40 5.10
N PRO A 11 -22.80 21.10 5.30
CA PRO A 11 -24.07 20.46 5.60
C PRO A 11 -24.48 19.52 4.46
N PHE A 12 -24.80 18.28 4.77
CA PHE A 12 -25.34 17.31 3.81
C PHE A 12 -26.85 17.50 3.67
N ALA A 13 -27.33 17.74 2.45
CA ALA A 13 -28.75 17.93 2.18
C ALA A 13 -29.48 16.57 2.06
N TYR A 14 -30.27 16.22 3.07
CA TYR A 14 -31.10 15.02 3.05
C TYR A 14 -32.34 15.25 2.19
N THR A 15 -32.31 14.75 0.95
CA THR A 15 -33.52 14.59 0.12
C THR A 15 -34.02 13.16 0.19
N SER A 16 -35.26 12.92 -0.24
CA SER A 16 -35.83 11.57 -0.33
C SER A 16 -34.98 10.62 -1.19
N VAL A 17 -34.35 11.13 -2.24
CA VAL A 17 -33.43 10.36 -3.11
C VAL A 17 -32.16 10.00 -2.34
N HIS A 18 -31.51 10.97 -1.70
CA HIS A 18 -30.29 10.71 -0.93
C HIS A 18 -30.53 9.75 0.24
N ALA A 19 -31.68 9.83 0.91
CA ALA A 19 -32.05 8.90 1.98
C ALA A 19 -32.12 7.44 1.48
N ARG A 20 -32.72 7.21 0.31
CA ARG A 20 -32.80 5.86 -0.29
C ARG A 20 -31.42 5.32 -0.67
N ILE A 21 -30.56 6.17 -1.25
CA ILE A 21 -29.20 5.78 -1.62
C ILE A 21 -28.37 5.45 -0.38
N LEU A 22 -28.47 6.28 0.68
CA LEU A 22 -27.79 6.04 1.95
C LEU A 22 -28.22 4.71 2.59
N GLN A 23 -29.53 4.40 2.56
CA GLN A 23 -30.03 3.14 3.09
C GLN A 23 -29.50 1.92 2.30
N ALA A 24 -29.47 2.02 0.97
CA ALA A 24 -28.93 0.97 0.11
C ALA A 24 -27.42 0.77 0.34
N LEU A 25 -26.65 1.86 0.40
CA LEU A 25 -25.21 1.81 0.70
C LEU A 25 -24.93 1.24 2.08
N ALA A 26 -25.67 1.67 3.10
CA ALA A 26 -25.53 1.13 4.46
C ALA A 26 -25.79 -0.39 4.50
N SER A 27 -26.77 -0.85 3.71
CA SER A 27 -27.07 -2.28 3.60
C SER A 27 -25.94 -3.06 2.91
N ALA A 28 -25.39 -2.53 1.81
CA ALA A 28 -24.27 -3.14 1.10
C ALA A 28 -23.00 -3.19 1.95
N VAL A 29 -22.66 -2.08 2.62
CA VAL A 29 -21.51 -2.03 3.55
C VAL A 29 -21.67 -3.04 4.69
N ARG A 30 -22.87 -3.18 5.26
CA ARG A 30 -23.13 -4.17 6.30
C ARG A 30 -23.01 -5.61 5.80
N ALA A 31 -23.30 -5.85 4.52
CA ALA A 31 -23.20 -7.17 3.89
C ALA A 31 -21.80 -7.47 3.31
N ASP A 32 -20.86 -6.53 3.40
CA ASP A 32 -19.55 -6.60 2.73
C ASP A 32 -19.68 -6.80 1.20
N GLU A 33 -20.70 -6.19 0.61
CA GLU A 33 -20.99 -6.30 -0.83
C GLU A 33 -20.50 -5.08 -1.60
N PRO A 34 -19.85 -5.26 -2.77
CA PRO A 34 -19.43 -4.15 -3.61
C PRO A 34 -20.65 -3.42 -4.21
N ALA A 35 -20.65 -2.09 -4.13
CA ALA A 35 -21.73 -1.24 -4.63
C ALA A 35 -21.26 -0.24 -5.70
N LEU A 36 -22.08 -0.04 -6.73
CA LEU A 36 -21.85 0.93 -7.81
C LEU A 36 -22.99 1.96 -7.86
N LEU A 37 -22.65 3.25 -7.80
CA LEU A 37 -23.61 4.34 -7.97
C LEU A 37 -23.48 4.94 -9.38
N VAL A 38 -24.56 4.89 -10.16
CA VAL A 38 -24.62 5.43 -11.53
C VAL A 38 -25.59 6.61 -11.60
N GLY A 39 -25.25 7.63 -12.39
CA GLY A 39 -26.10 8.78 -12.68
C GLY A 39 -25.29 9.98 -13.17
N ASP A 40 -25.98 11.08 -13.52
CA ASP A 40 -25.35 12.28 -14.09
C ASP A 40 -24.31 12.92 -13.17
N THR A 41 -23.32 13.60 -13.74
CA THR A 41 -22.33 14.35 -12.96
C THR A 41 -23.00 15.48 -12.17
N GLY A 42 -22.43 15.85 -11.02
CA GLY A 42 -23.00 16.90 -10.16
C GLY A 42 -24.20 16.48 -9.30
N THR A 43 -24.71 15.25 -9.41
CA THR A 43 -25.85 14.74 -8.59
C THR A 43 -25.48 14.34 -7.15
N GLY A 44 -24.27 14.63 -6.68
CA GLY A 44 -23.88 14.40 -5.28
C GLY A 44 -23.46 12.98 -4.90
N LYS A 45 -23.22 12.07 -5.87
CA LYS A 45 -22.77 10.69 -5.61
C LYS A 45 -21.54 10.61 -4.69
N THR A 46 -20.48 11.36 -5.00
CA THR A 46 -19.27 11.43 -4.18
C THR A 46 -19.57 11.97 -2.78
N SER A 47 -20.44 12.98 -2.69
CA SER A 47 -20.86 13.57 -1.41
C SER A 47 -21.59 12.55 -0.53
N VAL A 48 -22.44 11.69 -1.11
CA VAL A 48 -23.14 10.62 -0.38
C VAL A 48 -22.16 9.59 0.20
N VAL A 49 -21.20 9.14 -0.61
CA VAL A 49 -20.19 8.14 -0.18
C VAL A 49 -19.31 8.69 0.94
N GLN A 50 -18.85 9.94 0.81
CA GLN A 50 -18.11 10.61 1.88
C GLN A 50 -18.97 10.80 3.14
N HIS A 51 -20.25 11.12 2.97
CA HIS A 51 -21.17 11.33 4.09
C HIS A 51 -21.41 10.05 4.88
N ILE A 52 -21.71 8.93 4.22
CA ILE A 52 -21.90 7.64 4.92
C ILE A 52 -20.62 7.17 5.61
N GLY A 53 -19.44 7.35 5.01
CA GLY A 53 -18.18 7.03 5.66
C GLY A 53 -18.00 7.79 6.98
N ARG A 54 -18.33 9.09 7.00
CA ARG A 54 -18.32 9.89 8.23
C ARG A 54 -19.34 9.39 9.27
N LEU A 55 -20.56 9.05 8.84
CA LEU A 55 -21.59 8.51 9.74
C LEU A 55 -21.16 7.18 10.38
N LEU A 56 -20.40 6.36 9.65
CA LEU A 56 -19.88 5.08 10.12
C LEU A 56 -18.52 5.20 10.83
N GLY A 57 -17.95 6.41 10.91
CA GLY A 57 -16.60 6.62 11.46
C GLY A 57 -15.49 5.93 10.67
N GLN A 58 -15.73 5.64 9.39
CA GLN A 58 -14.78 4.96 8.51
C GLN A 58 -13.99 5.97 7.67
N GLU A 59 -12.72 5.67 7.43
CA GLU A 59 -11.92 6.41 6.47
C GLU A 59 -12.37 6.07 5.03
N VAL A 60 -12.60 7.10 4.22
CA VAL A 60 -12.99 6.93 2.81
C VAL A 60 -11.78 7.23 1.94
N LEU A 61 -11.23 6.17 1.34
CA LEU A 61 -10.17 6.27 0.35
C LEU A 61 -10.78 6.57 -1.03
N VAL A 62 -10.26 7.59 -1.70
CA VAL A 62 -10.73 8.01 -3.03
C VAL A 62 -9.63 7.74 -4.03
N TYR A 63 -9.91 6.83 -4.97
CA TYR A 63 -9.08 6.57 -6.13
C TYR A 63 -9.75 7.16 -7.37
N ASN A 64 -9.01 7.98 -8.09
CA ASN A 64 -9.49 8.55 -9.35
C ASN A 64 -8.91 7.72 -10.50
N PHE A 65 -9.79 7.16 -11.33
CA PHE A 65 -9.40 6.40 -12.51
C PHE A 65 -9.46 7.28 -13.76
N ASN A 66 -8.42 7.21 -14.57
CA ASN A 66 -8.38 7.79 -15.90
C ASN A 66 -7.90 6.73 -16.92
N GLU A 67 -7.83 7.08 -18.20
CA GLU A 67 -7.40 6.13 -19.26
C GLU A 67 -5.96 5.60 -19.09
N GLN A 68 -5.12 6.30 -18.32
CA GLN A 68 -3.75 5.90 -18.01
C GLN A 68 -3.65 5.14 -16.68
N SER A 69 -4.74 5.01 -15.92
CA SER A 69 -4.72 4.28 -14.66
C SER A 69 -4.50 2.79 -14.92
N GLU A 70 -3.41 2.27 -14.35
CA GLU A 70 -3.02 0.87 -14.49
C GLU A 70 -3.45 0.04 -13.28
N SER A 71 -3.71 -1.25 -13.50
CA SER A 71 -4.00 -2.19 -12.41
C SER A 71 -2.82 -2.33 -11.43
N THR A 72 -1.61 -2.02 -11.88
CA THR A 72 -0.37 -1.99 -11.07
C THR A 72 -0.43 -0.94 -9.96
N GLU A 73 -1.24 0.11 -10.11
CA GLU A 73 -1.46 1.14 -9.08
C GLU A 73 -2.31 0.61 -7.91
N LEU A 74 -3.17 -0.38 -8.16
CA LEU A 74 -4.07 -0.96 -7.16
C LEU A 74 -3.47 -2.22 -6.51
N ILE A 75 -3.03 -3.17 -7.34
CA ILE A 75 -2.61 -4.50 -6.89
C ILE A 75 -1.09 -4.54 -6.67
N GLY A 76 -0.39 -3.50 -7.11
CA GLY A 76 1.07 -3.47 -7.17
C GLY A 76 1.57 -3.99 -8.51
N GLY A 77 2.76 -3.50 -8.90
CA GLY A 77 3.49 -3.98 -10.06
C GLY A 77 4.86 -4.51 -9.65
N PHE A 78 5.43 -5.40 -10.46
CA PHE A 78 6.83 -5.75 -10.32
C PHE A 78 7.68 -4.53 -10.68
N ARG A 79 8.33 -3.93 -9.68
CA ARG A 79 9.32 -2.87 -9.88
C ARG A 79 10.72 -3.50 -9.87
N PRO A 80 11.42 -3.56 -11.01
CA PRO A 80 12.81 -4.00 -11.01
C PRO A 80 13.63 -3.06 -10.11
N VAL A 81 14.53 -3.65 -9.34
CA VAL A 81 15.42 -2.88 -8.47
C VAL A 81 16.57 -2.36 -9.33
N ASP A 82 16.56 -1.07 -9.64
CA ASP A 82 17.60 -0.45 -10.49
C ASP A 82 18.99 -0.49 -9.83
N ASN A 83 19.03 -0.47 -8.49
CA ASN A 83 20.28 -0.49 -7.73
C ASN A 83 20.30 -1.65 -6.72
N VAL A 84 20.39 -2.87 -7.24
CA VAL A 84 20.52 -4.10 -6.43
C VAL A 84 21.69 -3.98 -5.43
N MET A 85 22.75 -3.23 -5.76
CA MET A 85 23.90 -3.03 -4.88
C MET A 85 23.50 -2.37 -3.55
N GLN A 86 22.66 -1.33 -3.62
CA GLN A 86 22.24 -0.57 -2.44
C GLN A 86 21.32 -1.40 -1.54
N LEU A 87 20.39 -2.14 -2.17
CA LEU A 87 19.49 -3.03 -1.44
C LEU A 87 20.25 -4.19 -0.79
N MET A 88 21.21 -4.75 -1.50
CA MET A 88 22.03 -5.84 -0.99
C MET A 88 23.05 -5.37 0.06
N SER A 89 23.57 -4.14 0.00
CA SER A 89 24.51 -3.65 1.01
C SER A 89 23.86 -3.60 2.39
N GLU A 90 22.65 -3.06 2.47
CA GLU A 90 21.88 -3.00 3.72
C GLU A 90 21.64 -4.41 4.27
N LEU A 91 21.27 -5.36 3.40
CA LEU A 91 21.03 -6.73 3.78
C LEU A 91 22.30 -7.45 4.27
N VAL A 92 23.43 -7.30 3.56
CA VAL A 92 24.70 -7.93 3.93
C VAL A 92 25.25 -7.34 5.23
N GLU A 93 25.13 -6.03 5.43
CA GLU A 93 25.53 -5.39 6.69
C GLU A 93 24.69 -5.90 7.86
N LEU A 94 23.36 -5.97 7.70
CA LEU A 94 22.46 -6.51 8.70
C LEU A 94 22.75 -7.98 9.02
N PHE A 95 23.01 -8.80 8.00
CA PHE A 95 23.37 -10.20 8.16
C PHE A 95 24.68 -10.36 8.93
N CYS A 96 25.73 -9.64 8.53
CA CYS A 96 27.02 -9.68 9.23
C CYS A 96 26.85 -9.26 10.70
N ALA A 97 26.14 -8.17 10.96
CA ALA A 97 25.90 -7.66 12.31
C ALA A 97 25.11 -8.66 13.18
N THR A 98 24.11 -9.34 12.61
CA THR A 98 23.28 -10.31 13.34
C THR A 98 24.02 -11.61 13.60
N LEU A 99 24.82 -12.08 12.63
CA LEU A 99 25.62 -13.29 12.73
C LEU A 99 26.72 -13.14 13.78
N GLU A 100 27.38 -11.99 13.84
CA GLU A 100 28.39 -11.67 14.86
C GLU A 100 27.81 -11.60 16.28
N LYS A 101 26.55 -11.21 16.41
CA LYS A 101 25.84 -11.17 17.71
C LYS A 101 25.32 -12.53 18.16
N SER A 102 24.86 -13.36 17.22
CA SER A 102 24.18 -14.63 17.54
C SER A 102 25.13 -15.82 17.60
N PHE A 103 26.28 -15.76 16.93
CA PHE A 103 27.24 -16.87 16.84
C PHE A 103 28.68 -16.44 17.06
N SER A 104 29.53 -17.38 17.47
CA SER A 104 30.92 -17.11 17.80
C SER A 104 31.73 -16.69 16.56
N ARG A 105 32.22 -15.44 16.56
CA ARG A 105 32.94 -14.77 15.46
C ARG A 105 34.07 -15.60 14.85
N ARG A 106 34.80 -16.38 15.66
CA ARG A 106 35.93 -17.21 15.23
C ARG A 106 35.52 -18.40 14.34
N LYS A 107 34.35 -19.00 14.57
CA LYS A 107 33.87 -20.13 13.76
C LYS A 107 33.34 -19.67 12.39
N ASN A 108 32.82 -18.45 12.33
CA ASN A 108 32.15 -17.91 11.16
C ASN A 108 32.99 -16.91 10.34
N ALA A 109 34.25 -16.66 10.72
CA ALA A 109 35.13 -15.70 10.05
C ALA A 109 35.26 -15.98 8.54
N LYS A 110 35.47 -17.25 8.15
CA LYS A 110 35.55 -17.66 6.75
C LYS A 110 34.25 -17.43 5.98
N LEU A 111 33.10 -17.58 6.65
CA LEU A 111 31.79 -17.34 6.05
C LEU A 111 31.57 -15.84 5.83
N LEU A 112 31.90 -15.00 6.82
CA LEU A 112 31.79 -13.55 6.73
C LEU A 112 32.70 -12.98 5.62
N GLU A 113 33.93 -13.47 5.50
CA GLU A 113 34.85 -13.09 4.41
C GLU A 113 34.31 -13.52 3.05
N LYS A 114 33.76 -14.74 2.94
CA LYS A 114 33.15 -15.23 1.71
C LYS A 114 31.95 -14.38 1.29
N VAL A 115 31.03 -14.10 2.21
CA VAL A 115 29.83 -13.28 1.96
C VAL A 115 30.22 -11.87 1.50
N ARG A 116 31.19 -11.23 2.16
CA ARG A 116 31.71 -9.90 1.75
C ARG A 116 32.43 -9.96 0.39
N GLY A 117 33.19 -11.02 0.12
CA GLY A 117 33.84 -11.21 -1.18
C GLY A 117 32.86 -11.44 -2.32
N ASP A 118 31.81 -12.22 -2.09
CA ASP A 118 30.75 -12.48 -3.08
C ASP A 118 29.88 -11.24 -3.32
N PHE A 119 29.65 -10.42 -2.28
CA PHE A 119 29.03 -9.10 -2.37
C PHE A 119 29.83 -8.15 -3.28
N LEU A 120 31.13 -7.97 -3.02
CA LEU A 120 32.01 -7.11 -3.81
C LEU A 120 32.18 -7.63 -5.26
N GLY A 121 32.21 -8.95 -5.43
CA GLY A 121 32.31 -9.61 -6.73
C GLY A 121 31.02 -9.59 -7.56
N ARG A 122 29.94 -8.97 -7.07
CA ARG A 122 28.61 -8.95 -7.69
C ARG A 122 28.03 -10.35 -7.96
N ARG A 123 28.40 -11.36 -7.17
CA ARG A 123 27.96 -12.75 -7.31
C ARG A 123 26.73 -13.03 -6.43
N TRP A 124 25.65 -12.30 -6.67
CA TRP A 124 24.42 -12.30 -5.84
C TRP A 124 23.77 -13.67 -5.67
N ALA A 125 23.72 -14.46 -6.75
CA ALA A 125 23.13 -15.80 -6.74
C ALA A 125 23.89 -16.78 -5.82
N LEU A 126 25.19 -16.55 -5.60
CA LEU A 126 26.00 -17.38 -4.68
C LEU A 126 25.92 -16.90 -3.23
N ALA A 127 25.72 -15.58 -3.03
CA ALA A 127 25.56 -15.01 -1.69
C ALA A 127 24.20 -15.35 -1.03
N LEU A 128 23.16 -15.58 -1.83
CA LEU A 128 21.80 -15.92 -1.36
C LEU A 128 21.60 -17.41 -1.00
N VAL A 129 22.55 -18.30 -1.34
CA VAL A 129 22.40 -19.77 -1.18
C VAL A 129 23.10 -20.31 0.08
N LEU A 130 23.60 -19.42 0.95
CA LEU A 130 24.18 -19.76 2.25
C LEU A 130 23.12 -19.74 3.36
#